data_AF-U5QMD5-F1
#
_entry.id   AF-U5QMD5-F1
#
_cell.length_a   1.000
_cell.length_b   1.000
_cell.length_c   1.000
_cell.angle_alpha   90.00
_cell.angle_beta   90.00
_cell.angle_gamma   90.00
#
_symmetry.space_group_name_H-M   'P 1'
#
loop_
_entity.id
_entity.type
_entity.pdbx_description
1 polymer ?
#
loop_
_entity_poly.entity_id
_entity_poly.type
_entity_poly.pdbx_seq_one_letter_code
_entity_poly.pdbx_strand_id
1 'polypeptide(L)' 'MQEPIRTPDMLEYAVEKTFLDITEPLDQFISLKLLQVVQSLVRIAYAMGHQDAMRLGSSGSLCAACPHRAEG' A
#
# COMPACT_ATOMS: atom_id res chain seq x y z
N MET A 1 -9.95 -20.85 -0.77
CA MET A 1 -8.54 -20.41 -0.84
C MET A 1 -8.57 -18.90 -0.92
N GLN A 2 -7.97 -18.19 0.03
CA GLN A 2 -8.00 -16.74 0.09
C GLN A 2 -6.99 -16.21 -0.93
N GLU A 3 -7.42 -15.41 -1.90
CA GLU A 3 -6.51 -14.83 -2.90
C GLU A 3 -5.44 -14.00 -2.19
N PRO A 4 -4.17 -14.05 -2.66
CA PRO A 4 -3.11 -13.25 -2.07
C PRO A 4 -3.47 -11.77 -2.23
N ILE A 5 -3.50 -11.03 -1.12
CA ILE A 5 -3.77 -9.59 -1.12
C ILE A 5 -2.67 -8.93 -1.95
N ARG A 6 -3.04 -8.48 -3.16
CA ARG A 6 -2.11 -7.88 -4.10
C ARG A 6 -2.15 -6.37 -3.93
N THR A 7 -0.99 -5.79 -3.61
CA THR A 7 -0.80 -4.35 -3.65
C THR A 7 -1.03 -3.83 -5.07
N PRO A 8 -1.75 -2.72 -5.25
CA PRO A 8 -1.95 -2.14 -6.57
C PRO A 8 -0.61 -1.64 -7.13
N ASP A 9 -0.32 -2.01 -8.38
CA ASP A 9 0.97 -1.73 -9.05
C ASP A 9 1.28 -0.21 -9.09
N MET A 10 0.25 0.64 -9.14
CA MET A 10 0.39 2.11 -9.09
C MET A 10 0.96 2.62 -7.75
N LEU A 11 0.68 1.93 -6.65
CA LEU A 11 1.13 2.29 -5.32
C LEU A 11 2.60 1.91 -5.11
N GLU A 12 3.02 0.77 -5.67
CA GLU A 12 4.43 0.38 -5.72
C GLU A 12 5.24 1.41 -6.54
N TYR A 13 4.75 1.81 -7.71
CA TYR A 13 5.39 2.83 -8.54
C TYR A 13 5.49 4.21 -7.85
N ALA A 14 4.42 4.67 -7.19
CA ALA A 14 4.42 5.95 -6.50
C ALA A 14 5.47 5.98 -5.37
N VAL A 15 5.63 4.86 -4.66
CA VAL A 15 6.61 4.72 -3.58
C VAL A 15 8.03 4.68 -4.13
N GLU A 16 8.27 3.95 -5.22
CA GLU A 16 9.57 3.94 -5.89
C GLU A 16 9.99 5.35 -6.32
N LYS A 17 9.07 6.07 -6.98
CA LYS A 17 9.32 7.45 -7.41
C LYS A 17 9.63 8.37 -6.22
N THR A 18 8.81 8.32 -5.18
CA THR A 18 9.01 9.13 -3.96
C THR A 18 10.35 8.80 -3.29
N PHE A 19 10.72 7.53 -3.27
CA PHE A 19 11.99 7.09 -2.68
C PHE A 19 13.19 7.59 -3.48
N LEU A 20 13.14 7.53 -4.81
CA LEU A 20 14.17 8.07 -5.69
C LEU A 20 14.30 9.60 -5.54
N ASP A 21 13.17 10.31 -5.46
CA ASP A 21 13.14 11.77 -5.28
C ASP A 21 13.78 12.20 -3.94
N ILE A 22 13.63 11.40 -2.88
CA ILE A 22 14.21 11.69 -1.55
C ILE A 22 15.70 11.31 -1.48
N THR A 23 16.13 10.32 -2.26
CA THR A 23 17.48 9.73 -2.18
C THR A 23 18.42 10.22 -3.27
N GLU A 24 18.11 11.33 -3.94
CA GLU A 24 18.93 11.93 -5.00
C GLU A 24 20.43 12.16 -4.64
N PRO A 25 20.86 12.34 -3.36
CA PRO A 25 22.29 12.38 -3.00
C PRO A 25 22.87 11.03 -2.49
N LEU A 26 22.09 9.95 -2.46
CA LEU A 26 22.48 8.67 -1.86
C LEU A 26 23.15 7.73 -2.87
N ASP A 27 24.13 6.95 -2.41
CA ASP A 27 24.81 5.93 -3.21
C ASP A 27 23.81 4.90 -3.80
N GLN A 28 23.98 4.54 -5.08
CA GLN A 28 23.05 3.71 -5.85
C GLN A 28 22.85 2.31 -5.25
N PHE A 29 23.87 1.76 -4.60
CA PHE A 29 23.75 0.44 -3.97
C PHE A 29 22.90 0.48 -2.70
N ILE A 30 23.02 1.57 -1.93
CA ILE A 30 22.25 1.78 -0.69
C ILE A 30 20.79 2.07 -1.03
N SER A 31 20.53 2.87 -2.07
CA SER A 31 19.16 3.19 -2.52
C SER A 31 18.42 1.93 -2.99
N LEU A 32 19.06 1.04 -3.75
CA LEU A 32 18.45 -0.24 -4.17
C LEU A 32 18.07 -1.14 -2.99
N LYS A 33 18.94 -1.24 -1.98
CA LYS A 33 18.65 -2.05 -0.78
C LYS A 33 17.53 -1.48 0.05
N LEU A 34 17.52 -0.16 0.23
CA LEU A 34 16.43 0.53 0.93
C LEU A 34 15.10 0.41 0.18
N LEU A 35 15.12 0.50 -1.15
CA LEU A 35 13.91 0.35 -1.97
C LEU A 35 13.25 -1.03 -1.74
N GLN A 36 14.02 -2.11 -1.67
CA GLN A 36 13.51 -3.45 -1.37
C GLN A 36 12.83 -3.54 0.00
N VAL A 37 13.41 -2.86 1.01
CA VAL A 37 12.85 -2.79 2.37
C VAL A 37 11.55 -1.98 2.35
N VAL A 38 11.54 -0.85 1.65
CA VAL A 38 10.36 0.03 1.52
C VAL A 38 9.22 -0.68 0.79
N GLN A 39 9.48 -1.37 -0.33
CA GLN A 39 8.47 -2.18 -1.03
C GLN A 39 7.86 -3.24 -0.11
N SER A 40 8.69 -3.92 0.68
CA SER A 40 8.22 -4.94 1.64
C SER A 40 7.34 -4.33 2.74
N LEU A 41 7.74 -3.18 3.27
CA LEU A 41 6.95 -2.45 4.27
C LEU A 41 5.60 -2.00 3.71
N VAL A 42 5.56 -1.50 2.48
CA VAL A 42 4.31 -1.08 1.82
C VAL A 42 3.37 -2.26 1.61
N ARG A 43 3.88 -3.42 1.17
CA ARG A 43 3.08 -4.64 1.02
C ARG A 43 2.46 -5.08 2.34
N ILE A 44 3.25 -5.06 3.42
CA ILE A 44 2.77 -5.42 4.75
C ILE A 44 1.75 -4.40 5.25
N ALA A 45 2.03 -3.11 5.14
CA ALA A 45 1.13 -2.04 5.55
C ALA A 45 -0.21 -2.08 4.79
N TYR A 46 -0.16 -2.30 3.47
CA TYR A 46 -1.35 -2.45 2.66
C TYR A 46 -2.14 -3.72 3.03
N ALA A 47 -1.47 -4.85 3.23
CA ALA A 47 -2.12 -6.09 3.64
C ALA A 47 -2.82 -5.94 5.01
N MET A 48 -2.15 -5.31 5.98
CA MET A 48 -2.73 -5.01 7.30
C MET A 48 -3.94 -4.07 7.16
N GLY A 49 -3.80 -2.96 6.44
CA GLY A 49 -4.90 -2.01 6.23
C GLY A 49 -6.08 -2.62 5.48
N HIS A 50 -5.83 -3.50 4.50
CA HIS A 50 -6.87 -4.21 3.77
C HIS A 50 -7.60 -5.23 4.65
N GLN A 51 -6.88 -5.96 5.51
CA GLN A 51 -7.47 -6.88 6.48
C GLN A 51 -8.30 -6.15 7.53
N ASP A 52 -7.80 -5.02 8.04
CA ASP A 52 -8.54 -4.17 8.96
C ASP A 52 -9.81 -3.59 8.31
N ALA A 53 -9.71 -3.10 7.07
CA ALA A 53 -10.86 -2.60 6.32
C ALA A 53 -11.91 -3.70 6.07
N MET A 54 -11.49 -4.92 5.72
CA MET A 54 -12.38 -6.08 5.58
C MET A 54 -13.07 -6.45 6.90
N ARG A 55 -12.33 -6.42 8.02
CA ARG A 55 -12.85 -6.75 9.35
C ARG A 55 -13.81 -5.68 9.88
N LEU A 56 -13.49 -4.40 9.71
CA LEU A 56 -14.33 -3.27 10.11
C LEU A 56 -15.56 -3.12 9.20
N GLY A 57 -15.41 -3.37 7.89
CA GLY A 57 -16.52 -3.38 6.92
C GLY A 57 -17.49 -4.54 7.13
N SER A 58 -17.03 -5.68 7.68
CA SER A 58 -17.87 -6.82 8.04
C SER A 58 -18.81 -6.55 9.24
N SER A 59 -18.57 -5.48 10.02
CA SER A 59 -19.44 -5.08 11.14
C SER A 59 -20.61 -4.17 10.72
N GLY A 60 -20.85 -3.97 9.42
CA GLY A 60 -22.08 -3.36 8.91
C GLY A 60 -22.18 -1.84 9.09
N SER A 61 -21.15 -1.16 9.59
CA SER A 61 -21.09 0.30 9.54
C SER A 61 -20.51 0.75 8.19
N LEU A 62 -21.31 1.52 7.44
CA LEU A 62 -20.83 2.24 6.26
C LEU A 62 -19.60 3.07 6.67
N CYS A 63 -18.50 2.94 5.93
CA CYS A 63 -17.33 3.78 6.11
C CYS A 63 -17.76 5.26 5.98
N ALA A 64 -17.82 5.98 7.11
CA ALA A 64 -18.29 7.37 7.15
C ALA A 64 -17.43 8.33 6.29
N ALA A 65 -16.22 7.92 5.92
CA ALA A 65 -15.26 8.70 5.13
C ALA A 65 -15.15 8.23 3.66
N CYS A 66 -15.90 7.20 3.24
CA CYS A 66 -15.79 6.63 1.89
C CYS A 66 -17.04 6.98 1.05
N PRO A 67 -16.99 8.00 0.17
CA PRO A 67 -18.14 8.42 -0.63
C PRO A 67 -18.29 7.60 -1.92
N HIS A 68 -18.22 6.26 -1.85
CA HIS A 68 -18.51 5.43 -3.02
C HIS A 68 -19.08 4.07 -2.62
N ARG A 69 -20.40 4.03 -2.37
CA ARG A 69 -21.32 3.05 -2.94
C ARG A 69 -22.78 3.43 -2.64
N ALA A 70 -23.27 4.47 -3.32
CA ALA A 70 -24.67 4.56 -3.67
C ALA A 70 -24.74 4.57 -5.20
N GLU A 71 -25.66 3.78 -5.73
CA GLU A 71 -25.99 3.61 -7.16
C GLU A 71 -25.28 2.46 -7.90
N GLY A 72 -26.05 1.39 -8.14
CA GLY A 72 -25.72 0.19 -8.92
C GLY A 72 -26.22 -1.09 -8.26
#